data_AF-A0A7X8ZWW7-F1
#
_entry.id   AF-A0A7X8ZWW7-F1
#
_cell.length_a   1.000
_cell.length_b   1.000
_cell.length_c   1.000
_cell.angle_alpha   90.00
_cell.angle_beta   90.00
_cell.angle_gamma   90.00
#
_symmetry.space_group_name_H-M   'P 1'
#
loop_
_entity.id
_entity.type
_entity.pdbx_description
1 polymer ?
#
loop_
_entity_poly.entity_id
_entity_poly.type
_entity_poly.pdbx_seq_one_letter_code
_entity_poly.pdbx_strand_id
1 'polypeptide(L)'
;MKKLGMKKYFIPVILLVAIIYNVVVFLATSKHTTSFWLLYGFFMLGFVWFLLTGLIAKEGKTGIAYIHPTVTISGLFWTITLLFSLIFMWFPKIAYRALLIPMVIITGIFAIVYVFALMNKAITAREEAKKPFMQNIKDVYQVLQSISAKATDPDVKKALDELVVLSKGLDVSADPEVVKLDERIAEYVQFVHKNLERNETKNIFYNISRVKNLLTERAKKA
;
A
#
# COMPACT_ATOMS: atom_id res chain seq x y z
N MET A 1 4.31 22.40 7.47
CA MET A 1 2.86 22.09 7.39
C MET A 1 2.65 20.62 7.69
N LYS A 2 1.93 20.28 8.77
CA LYS A 2 1.58 18.89 9.12
C LYS A 2 0.67 18.37 7.99
N LYS A 3 1.09 17.33 7.25
CA LYS A 3 0.22 16.66 6.27
C LYS A 3 -1.03 16.19 7.02
N LEU A 4 -2.16 16.85 6.77
CA LEU A 4 -3.44 16.44 7.32
C LEU A 4 -3.76 15.09 6.68
N GLY A 5 -3.53 14.00 7.41
CA GLY A 5 -3.81 12.66 6.92
C GLY A 5 -5.30 12.53 6.67
N MET A 6 -5.73 12.58 5.41
CA MET A 6 -7.12 12.48 4.96
C MET A 6 -7.82 11.22 5.52
N LYS A 7 -7.03 10.18 5.85
CA LYS A 7 -7.46 8.96 6.55
C LYS A 7 -8.13 9.23 7.91
N LYS A 8 -7.74 10.28 8.64
CA LYS A 8 -8.34 10.65 9.93
C LYS A 8 -9.82 11.00 9.80
N TYR A 9 -10.23 11.57 8.66
CA TYR A 9 -11.60 12.01 8.42
C TYR A 9 -12.43 10.98 7.63
N PHE A 10 -11.80 10.00 6.99
CA PHE A 10 -12.47 8.97 6.20
C PHE A 10 -13.49 8.17 7.02
N ILE A 11 -13.06 7.58 8.14
CA ILE A 11 -13.92 6.74 8.98
C ILE A 11 -15.09 7.56 9.56
N PRO A 12 -14.87 8.74 10.18
CA PRO A 12 -15.97 9.58 10.66
C PRO A 12 -16.97 9.96 9.58
N VAL A 13 -16.52 10.34 8.38
CA VAL A 13 -17.40 10.75 7.28
C VAL A 13 -18.27 9.58 6.82
N ILE A 14 -17.69 8.40 6.63
CA ILE A 14 -18.45 7.23 6.16
C ILE A 14 -19.47 6.76 7.20
N LEU A 15 -19.10 6.77 8.48
CA LEU A 15 -20.03 6.48 9.58
C LEU A 15 -21.17 7.50 9.61
N LEU A 16 -20.86 8.79 9.46
CA LEU A 16 -21.87 9.83 9.44
C LEU A 16 -22.87 9.65 8.28
N VAL A 17 -22.38 9.32 7.08
CA VAL A 17 -23.26 9.04 5.93
C VAL A 17 -24.17 7.84 6.22
N ALA A 18 -23.66 6.78 6.82
CA ALA A 18 -24.48 5.62 7.18
C ALA A 18 -25.53 5.95 8.25
N ILE A 19 -25.19 6.77 9.26
CA ILE A 19 -26.14 7.24 10.27
C ILE A 19 -27.25 8.06 9.60
N ILE A 20 -26.90 9.04 8.78
CA ILE A 20 -27.87 9.88 8.05
C ILE A 20 -28.76 9.01 7.18
N TYR A 21 -28.17 8.09 6.42
CA TYR A 21 -28.91 7.15 5.58
C TYR A 21 -29.95 6.38 6.39
N ASN A 22 -29.53 5.74 7.50
CA ASN A 22 -30.43 4.96 8.35
C ASN A 22 -31.60 5.82 8.87
N VAL A 23 -31.32 7.00 9.41
CA VAL A 23 -32.37 7.91 9.89
C VAL A 23 -33.35 8.25 8.77
N VAL A 24 -32.86 8.59 7.58
CA VAL A 24 -33.72 8.90 6.43
C VAL A 24 -34.57 7.71 6.02
N VAL A 25 -33.98 6.52 5.83
CA VAL A 25 -34.71 5.37 5.29
C VAL A 25 -35.79 4.84 6.23
N PHE A 26 -35.52 4.84 7.54
CA PHE A 26 -36.47 4.35 8.54
C PHE A 26 -37.55 5.39 8.92
N LEU A 27 -37.30 6.69 8.75
CA LEU A 27 -38.33 7.71 8.97
C LEU A 27 -39.28 7.87 7.79
N ALA A 28 -38.80 7.66 6.56
CA ALA A 28 -39.62 7.95 5.37
C ALA A 28 -40.64 6.84 5.01
N THR A 29 -40.61 5.67 5.66
CA THR A 29 -41.70 4.69 5.55
C THR A 29 -41.92 3.94 6.86
N SER A 30 -43.19 3.75 7.25
CA SER A 30 -43.56 2.87 8.37
C SER A 30 -43.76 1.41 7.95
N LYS A 31 -43.86 1.14 6.63
CA LYS A 31 -44.06 -0.20 6.07
C LYS A 31 -42.80 -0.64 5.33
N HIS A 32 -42.05 -1.54 5.96
CA HIS A 32 -40.82 -2.12 5.42
C HIS A 32 -41.13 -3.41 4.65
N THR A 33 -41.23 -3.31 3.32
CA THR A 33 -41.51 -4.44 2.43
C THR A 33 -40.31 -5.37 2.25
N THR A 34 -40.48 -6.52 1.61
CA THR A 34 -39.37 -7.39 1.23
C THR A 34 -38.32 -6.67 0.38
N SER A 35 -38.78 -5.83 -0.57
CA SER A 35 -37.89 -5.02 -1.43
C SER A 35 -37.08 -4.01 -0.62
N PHE A 36 -37.67 -3.43 0.43
CA PHE A 36 -36.96 -2.54 1.36
C PHE A 36 -35.78 -3.26 2.01
N TRP A 37 -36.04 -4.40 2.66
CA TRP A 37 -34.99 -5.15 3.37
C TRP A 37 -33.90 -5.67 2.46
N LEU A 38 -34.27 -6.06 1.24
CA LEU A 38 -33.33 -6.51 0.22
C LEU A 38 -32.34 -5.40 -0.15
N LEU A 39 -32.85 -4.22 -0.53
CA LEU A 39 -32.00 -3.08 -0.91
C LEU A 39 -31.18 -2.56 0.27
N TYR A 40 -31.78 -2.52 1.47
CA TYR A 40 -31.08 -2.18 2.70
C TYR A 40 -29.91 -3.14 2.96
N GLY A 41 -30.11 -4.44 2.77
CA GLY A 41 -29.08 -5.47 2.93
C GLY A 41 -27.89 -5.27 1.98
N PHE A 42 -28.15 -4.99 0.70
CA PHE A 42 -27.07 -4.71 -0.27
C PHE A 42 -26.33 -3.41 0.03
N PHE A 43 -27.03 -2.36 0.48
CA PHE A 43 -26.39 -1.13 0.95
C PHE A 43 -25.47 -1.40 2.14
N MET A 44 -25.97 -2.12 3.16
CA MET A 44 -25.16 -2.45 4.35
C MET A 44 -23.96 -3.32 3.98
N LEU A 45 -24.12 -4.27 3.05
CA LEU A 45 -23.00 -5.07 2.52
C LEU A 45 -21.94 -4.17 1.88
N GLY A 46 -22.33 -3.26 0.99
CA GLY A 46 -21.41 -2.31 0.36
C GLY A 46 -20.73 -1.40 1.39
N PHE A 47 -21.48 -0.92 2.37
CA PHE A 47 -20.97 -0.06 3.44
C PHE A 47 -19.93 -0.76 4.30
N VAL A 48 -20.26 -1.95 4.83
CA VAL A 48 -19.34 -2.76 5.63
C VAL A 48 -18.08 -3.08 4.84
N TRP A 49 -18.25 -3.48 3.57
CA TRP A 49 -17.10 -3.80 2.74
C TRP A 49 -16.20 -2.59 2.50
N PHE A 50 -16.76 -1.43 2.16
CA PHE A 50 -15.98 -0.21 1.95
C PHE A 50 -15.26 0.28 3.21
N LEU A 51 -15.91 0.14 4.37
CA LEU A 51 -15.27 0.43 5.65
C LEU A 51 -14.08 -0.51 5.91
N LEU A 52 -14.28 -1.82 5.75
CA LEU A 52 -13.22 -2.81 5.95
C LEU A 52 -12.03 -2.57 5.01
N THR A 53 -12.27 -2.30 3.74
CA THR A 53 -11.19 -2.06 2.78
C THR A 53 -10.44 -0.78 3.08
N GLY A 54 -11.12 0.28 3.54
CA GLY A 54 -10.49 1.51 4.01
C GLY A 54 -9.66 1.32 5.28
N LEU A 55 -10.09 0.45 6.20
CA LEU A 55 -9.34 0.11 7.42
C LEU A 55 -8.06 -0.67 7.11
N ILE A 56 -8.16 -1.67 6.22
CA ILE A 56 -7.04 -2.55 5.84
C ILE A 56 -6.06 -1.84 4.90
N ALA A 57 -6.53 -0.84 4.13
CA ALA A 57 -5.67 -0.10 3.23
C ALA A 57 -4.56 0.65 3.98
N LYS A 58 -3.31 0.34 3.61
CA LYS A 58 -2.13 1.11 4.01
C LYS A 58 -2.12 2.42 3.22
N GLU A 59 -1.57 3.47 3.81
CA GLU A 59 -1.40 4.75 3.12
C GLU A 59 -0.52 4.56 1.89
N GLY A 60 -1.01 5.00 0.73
CA GLY A 60 -0.23 4.98 -0.51
C GLY A 60 0.90 6.01 -0.47
N LYS A 61 1.86 5.91 -1.40
CA LYS A 61 3.01 6.83 -1.55
C LYS A 61 2.60 8.31 -1.64
N THR A 62 1.38 8.60 -2.10
CA THR A 62 0.81 9.95 -2.23
C THR A 62 0.11 10.47 -0.96
N GLY A 63 0.04 9.67 0.12
CA GLY A 63 -0.65 10.05 1.37
C GLY A 63 -2.17 10.05 1.29
N ILE A 64 -2.74 9.65 0.15
CA ILE A 64 -4.17 9.60 -0.11
C ILE A 64 -4.60 8.14 -0.23
N ALA A 65 -5.36 7.63 0.75
CA ALA A 65 -5.88 6.25 0.73
C ALA A 65 -6.81 5.98 -0.47
N TYR A 66 -7.42 7.03 -1.06
CA TYR A 66 -8.37 6.94 -2.19
C TYR A 66 -7.76 6.48 -3.52
N ILE A 67 -6.43 6.53 -3.70
CA ILE A 67 -5.78 6.12 -4.96
C ILE A 67 -5.44 4.61 -4.94
N HIS A 68 -5.68 3.91 -3.83
CA HIS A 68 -5.46 2.47 -3.80
C HIS A 68 -6.61 1.74 -4.53
N PRO A 69 -6.32 0.90 -5.55
CA PRO A 69 -7.35 0.30 -6.41
C PRO A 69 -8.47 -0.41 -5.64
N THR A 70 -8.13 -1.14 -4.58
CA THR A 70 -9.12 -1.84 -3.75
C THR A 70 -10.10 -0.90 -3.04
N VAL A 71 -9.63 0.25 -2.56
CA VAL A 71 -10.48 1.26 -1.90
C VAL A 71 -11.37 1.93 -2.92
N THR A 72 -10.83 2.28 -4.09
CA THR A 72 -11.60 2.90 -5.18
C THR A 72 -12.72 1.98 -5.68
N ILE A 73 -12.42 0.70 -5.90
CA ILE A 73 -13.41 -0.28 -6.38
C ILE A 73 -14.49 -0.53 -5.31
N SER A 74 -14.11 -0.66 -4.03
CA SER A 74 -15.09 -0.77 -2.95
C SER A 74 -15.95 0.48 -2.79
N GLY A 75 -15.38 1.68 -2.94
CA GLY A 75 -16.12 2.94 -2.89
C GLY A 75 -17.14 3.05 -4.03
N LEU A 76 -16.78 2.60 -5.23
CA LEU A 76 -17.70 2.58 -6.38
C LEU A 76 -18.87 1.62 -6.12
N PHE A 77 -18.61 0.42 -5.62
CA PHE A 77 -19.66 -0.54 -5.27
C PHE A 77 -20.59 -0.03 -4.17
N TRP A 78 -20.05 0.55 -3.10
CA TRP A 78 -20.84 1.20 -2.06
C TRP A 78 -21.68 2.35 -2.61
N THR A 79 -21.12 3.18 -3.50
CA THR A 79 -21.87 4.29 -4.12
C THR A 79 -23.02 3.77 -4.98
N ILE A 80 -22.80 2.72 -5.78
CA ILE A 80 -23.85 2.12 -6.61
C ILE A 80 -24.97 1.55 -5.73
N THR A 81 -24.63 0.80 -4.68
CA THR A 81 -25.63 0.23 -3.76
C THR A 81 -26.38 1.30 -2.96
N LEU A 82 -25.70 2.38 -2.55
CA LEU A 82 -26.32 3.56 -1.96
C LEU A 82 -27.36 4.18 -2.90
N LEU A 83 -26.96 4.52 -4.14
CA LEU A 83 -27.85 5.16 -5.11
C LEU A 83 -29.05 4.26 -5.45
N PHE A 84 -28.81 2.97 -5.70
CA PHE A 84 -29.90 2.04 -5.98
C PHE A 84 -30.88 1.93 -4.81
N SER A 85 -30.36 1.83 -3.58
CA SER A 85 -31.23 1.75 -2.41
C SER A 85 -32.06 3.03 -2.24
N LEU A 86 -31.44 4.21 -2.39
CA LEU A 86 -32.14 5.49 -2.28
C LEU A 86 -33.21 5.69 -3.36
N ILE A 87 -33.00 5.16 -4.57
CA ILE A 87 -33.96 5.30 -5.66
C ILE A 87 -35.10 4.29 -5.50
N PHE A 88 -34.79 3.00 -5.38
CA PHE A 88 -35.79 1.94 -5.57
C PHE A 88 -36.55 1.55 -4.29
N MET A 89 -36.05 1.92 -3.11
CA MET A 89 -36.64 1.54 -1.81
C MET A 89 -38.04 2.14 -1.58
N TRP A 90 -38.36 3.24 -2.28
CA TRP A 90 -39.65 3.94 -2.18
C TRP A 90 -40.75 3.43 -3.10
N PHE A 91 -40.44 2.43 -3.95
CA PHE A 91 -41.37 1.92 -4.97
C PHE A 91 -41.90 0.53 -4.60
N PRO A 92 -42.95 0.43 -3.76
CA PRO A 92 -43.44 -0.84 -3.22
C PRO A 92 -44.05 -1.77 -4.28
N LYS A 93 -44.37 -1.26 -5.48
CA LYS A 93 -44.96 -2.02 -6.58
C LYS A 93 -43.93 -2.82 -7.40
N ILE A 94 -42.63 -2.57 -7.21
CA ILE A 94 -41.59 -3.29 -7.93
C ILE A 94 -41.41 -4.67 -7.29
N ALA A 95 -41.57 -5.71 -8.11
CA ALA A 95 -41.36 -7.09 -7.67
C ALA A 95 -39.91 -7.28 -7.20
N TYR A 96 -39.71 -7.92 -6.04
CA TYR A 96 -38.39 -8.11 -5.44
C TYR A 96 -37.38 -8.78 -6.40
N ARG A 97 -37.85 -9.67 -7.29
CA ARG A 97 -37.00 -10.35 -8.29
C ARG A 97 -36.36 -9.36 -9.26
N ALA A 98 -37.10 -8.33 -9.66
CA ALA A 98 -36.60 -7.29 -10.56
C ALA A 98 -35.50 -6.42 -9.91
N LEU A 99 -35.41 -6.39 -8.58
CA LEU A 99 -34.35 -5.70 -7.82
C LEU A 99 -33.21 -6.66 -7.45
N LEU A 100 -33.53 -7.90 -7.10
CA LEU A 100 -32.56 -8.90 -6.66
C LEU A 100 -31.58 -9.28 -7.78
N ILE A 101 -32.11 -9.58 -8.98
CA ILE A 101 -31.30 -10.02 -10.11
C ILE A 101 -30.18 -9.02 -10.45
N PRO A 102 -30.46 -7.72 -10.69
CA PRO A 102 -29.40 -6.76 -10.98
C PRO A 102 -28.44 -6.57 -9.79
N MET A 103 -28.94 -6.59 -8.55
CA MET A 103 -28.08 -6.48 -7.36
C MET A 103 -27.07 -7.63 -7.25
N VAL A 104 -27.52 -8.86 -7.50
CA VAL A 104 -26.65 -10.04 -7.50
C VAL A 104 -25.62 -9.94 -8.63
N ILE A 105 -26.03 -9.52 -9.83
CA ILE A 105 -25.11 -9.34 -10.97
C ILE A 105 -24.04 -8.28 -10.65
N ILE A 106 -24.44 -7.10 -10.16
CA ILE A 106 -23.53 -6.02 -9.77
C ILE A 106 -22.55 -6.51 -8.70
N THR A 107 -23.05 -7.23 -7.69
CA THR A 107 -22.22 -7.79 -6.61
C THR A 107 -21.24 -8.84 -7.14
N GLY A 108 -21.67 -9.69 -8.08
CA GLY A 108 -20.80 -10.68 -8.73
C GLY A 108 -19.68 -10.03 -9.55
N ILE A 109 -20.01 -9.02 -10.37
CA ILE A 109 -19.02 -8.24 -11.13
C ILE A 109 -18.03 -7.58 -10.17
N PHE A 110 -18.54 -6.96 -9.11
CA PHE A 110 -17.72 -6.35 -8.07
C PHE A 110 -16.74 -7.36 -7.46
N ALA A 111 -17.21 -8.56 -7.09
CA ALA A 111 -16.36 -9.60 -6.50
C ALA A 111 -15.22 -10.01 -7.45
N ILE A 112 -15.52 -10.24 -8.73
CA ILE A 112 -14.53 -10.61 -9.75
C ILE A 112 -13.47 -9.50 -9.91
N VAL A 113 -13.89 -8.25 -10.09
CA VAL A 113 -12.99 -7.10 -10.26
C VAL A 113 -12.16 -6.86 -9.00
N TYR A 114 -12.74 -7.05 -7.82
CA TYR A 114 -12.05 -6.90 -6.55
C TYR A 114 -10.96 -7.96 -6.37
N VAL A 115 -11.21 -9.22 -6.75
CA VAL A 115 -10.19 -10.29 -6.75
C VAL A 115 -9.03 -9.94 -7.68
N PHE A 116 -9.30 -9.45 -8.89
CA PHE A 116 -8.24 -9.00 -9.80
C PHE A 116 -7.41 -7.85 -9.22
N ALA A 117 -8.05 -6.91 -8.51
CA ALA A 117 -7.33 -5.83 -7.83
C ALA A 117 -6.39 -6.36 -6.73
N LEU A 118 -6.81 -7.40 -6.00
CA LEU A 118 -5.94 -8.07 -5.01
C LEU A 118 -4.77 -8.80 -5.68
N MET A 119 -5.02 -9.52 -6.78
CA MET A 119 -3.97 -10.20 -7.55
C MET A 119 -2.94 -9.20 -8.08
N ASN A 120 -3.41 -8.09 -8.68
CA ASN A 120 -2.53 -7.05 -9.19
C ASN A 120 -1.67 -6.45 -8.07
N LYS A 121 -2.27 -6.16 -6.91
CA LYS A 121 -1.51 -5.69 -5.73
C LYS A 121 -0.41 -6.66 -5.32
N ALA A 122 -0.68 -7.97 -5.31
CA ALA A 122 0.31 -8.98 -4.98
C ALA A 122 1.44 -9.05 -6.02
N ILE A 123 1.12 -8.95 -7.31
CA ILE A 123 2.09 -8.94 -8.41
C ILE A 123 2.96 -7.69 -8.32
N THR A 124 2.37 -6.49 -8.19
CA THR A 124 3.11 -5.24 -8.06
C THR A 124 4.03 -5.25 -6.84
N ALA A 125 3.56 -5.75 -5.69
CA ALA A 125 4.40 -5.88 -4.50
C ALA A 125 5.60 -6.81 -4.73
N ARG A 126 5.40 -7.92 -5.46
CA ARG A 126 6.47 -8.85 -5.84
C ARG A 126 7.45 -8.22 -6.82
N GLU A 127 6.97 -7.44 -7.79
CA GLU A 127 7.80 -6.74 -8.76
C GLU A 127 8.58 -5.58 -8.13
N GLU A 128 7.95 -4.80 -7.24
CA GLU A 128 8.66 -3.77 -6.46
C GLU A 128 9.75 -4.40 -5.57
N ALA A 129 9.52 -5.60 -5.02
CA ALA A 129 10.55 -6.34 -4.30
C ALA A 129 11.68 -6.89 -5.20
N LYS A 130 11.42 -7.05 -6.51
CA LYS A 130 12.41 -7.44 -7.52
C LYS A 130 13.16 -6.26 -8.12
N LYS A 131 12.63 -5.03 -8.04
CA LYS A 131 13.38 -3.85 -8.47
C LYS A 131 14.66 -3.77 -7.64
N PRO A 132 15.82 -3.62 -8.27
CA PRO A 132 17.06 -3.60 -7.54
C PRO A 132 17.01 -2.36 -6.63
N PHE A 133 17.36 -2.57 -5.35
CA PHE A 133 17.38 -1.51 -4.33
C PHE A 133 18.23 -0.30 -4.76
N MET A 134 19.16 -0.53 -5.69
CA MET A 134 19.98 0.44 -6.39
C MET A 134 19.97 0.10 -7.88
N GLN A 135 19.78 1.09 -8.75
CA GLN A 135 19.75 0.88 -10.20
C GLN A 135 21.15 0.65 -10.76
N ASN A 136 22.16 1.25 -10.13
CA ASN A 136 23.57 1.00 -10.43
C ASN A 136 24.45 1.36 -9.21
N ILE A 137 25.76 1.17 -9.35
CA ILE A 137 26.73 1.41 -8.28
C ILE A 137 26.79 2.88 -7.79
N LYS A 138 26.39 3.86 -8.61
CA LYS A 138 26.38 5.29 -8.22
C LYS A 138 25.39 5.57 -7.11
N ASP A 139 24.32 4.77 -7.02
CA ASP A 139 23.28 4.94 -6.01
C ASP A 139 23.78 4.54 -4.61
N VAL A 140 24.83 3.71 -4.51
CA VAL A 140 25.39 3.22 -3.24
C VAL A 140 25.75 4.36 -2.30
N TYR A 141 26.39 5.41 -2.81
CA TYR A 141 26.78 6.58 -2.02
C TYR A 141 25.58 7.30 -1.41
N GLN A 142 24.54 7.55 -2.20
CA GLN A 142 23.33 8.25 -1.75
C GLN A 142 22.54 7.40 -0.75
N VAL A 143 22.46 6.10 -1.00
CA VAL A 143 21.79 5.14 -0.14
C VAL A 143 22.51 5.04 1.21
N LEU A 144 23.84 4.87 1.24
CA LEU A 144 24.60 4.81 2.47
C LEU A 144 24.49 6.11 3.30
N GLN A 145 24.46 7.28 2.66
CA GLN A 145 24.21 8.54 3.36
C GLN A 145 22.84 8.57 4.03
N SER A 146 21.80 8.19 3.28
CA SER A 146 20.42 8.15 3.77
C SER A 146 20.27 7.19 4.94
N ILE A 147 20.95 6.04 4.87
CA ILE A 147 20.93 5.01 5.90
C ILE A 147 21.70 5.49 7.15
N SER A 148 22.90 6.06 6.98
CA SER A 148 23.71 6.59 8.09
C SER A 148 22.98 7.69 8.85
N ALA A 149 22.31 8.61 8.13
CA ALA A 149 21.54 9.69 8.73
C ALA A 149 20.38 9.20 9.61
N LYS A 150 19.87 7.98 9.37
CA LYS A 150 18.78 7.35 10.13
C LYS A 150 19.27 6.45 11.26
N ALA A 151 20.56 6.11 11.29
CA ALA A 151 21.11 5.25 12.34
C ALA A 151 21.07 5.97 13.70
N THR A 152 20.43 5.33 14.68
CA THR A 152 20.30 5.83 16.06
C THR A 152 21.45 5.37 16.95
N ASP A 153 21.99 4.17 16.68
CA ASP A 153 23.15 3.63 17.37
C ASP A 153 24.43 4.35 16.91
N PRO A 154 25.21 4.96 17.83
CA PRO A 154 26.41 5.72 17.49
C PRO A 154 27.50 4.88 16.80
N ASP A 155 27.70 3.63 17.19
CA ASP A 155 28.75 2.77 16.65
C ASP A 155 28.38 2.31 15.23
N VAL A 156 27.11 1.98 15.03
CA VAL A 156 26.57 1.67 13.70
C VAL A 156 26.68 2.88 12.79
N LYS A 157 26.30 4.07 13.26
CA LYS A 157 26.38 5.31 12.50
C LYS A 157 27.81 5.60 12.06
N LYS A 158 28.77 5.52 12.98
CA LYS A 158 30.20 5.71 12.68
C LYS A 158 30.67 4.74 11.60
N ALA A 159 30.30 3.47 11.69
CA ALA A 159 30.69 2.46 10.72
C ALA A 159 30.04 2.69 9.34
N LEU A 160 28.81 3.21 9.29
CA LEU A 160 28.15 3.61 8.04
C LEU A 160 28.77 4.86 7.41
N ASP A 161 29.16 5.84 8.23
CA ASP A 161 29.85 7.05 7.76
C ASP A 161 31.19 6.70 7.09
N GLU A 162 31.90 5.68 7.58
CA GLU A 162 33.09 5.16 6.89
C GLU A 162 32.75 4.61 5.49
N LEU A 163 31.65 3.85 5.36
CA LEU A 163 31.21 3.34 4.06
C LEU A 163 30.77 4.47 3.11
N VAL A 164 30.17 5.54 3.63
CA VAL A 164 29.82 6.73 2.84
C VAL A 164 31.08 7.35 2.24
N VAL A 165 32.16 7.48 3.01
CA VAL A 165 33.43 8.01 2.51
C VAL A 165 34.01 7.09 1.44
N LEU A 166 34.03 5.77 1.67
CA LEU A 166 34.59 4.79 0.74
C LEU A 166 33.81 4.66 -0.58
N SER A 167 32.50 4.93 -0.55
CA SER A 167 31.63 4.84 -1.73
C SER A 167 31.57 6.14 -2.54
N LYS A 168 32.21 7.21 -2.07
CA LYS A 168 32.19 8.51 -2.74
C LYS A 168 32.92 8.42 -4.08
N GLY A 169 32.23 8.77 -5.16
CA GLY A 169 32.80 8.82 -6.50
C GLY A 169 32.84 7.48 -7.24
N LEU A 170 32.09 6.47 -6.78
CA LEU A 170 31.90 5.24 -7.55
C LEU A 170 31.27 5.55 -8.92
N ASP A 171 31.89 5.04 -9.99
CA ASP A 171 31.40 5.13 -11.36
C ASP A 171 31.14 3.73 -11.94
N VAL A 172 30.28 3.64 -12.94
CA VAL A 172 29.93 2.37 -13.60
C VAL A 172 31.15 1.86 -14.38
N SER A 173 31.51 0.60 -14.17
CA SER A 173 32.55 -0.07 -14.94
C SER A 173 31.94 -1.00 -15.99
N ALA A 174 32.63 -1.15 -17.12
CA ALA A 174 32.32 -2.15 -18.14
C ALA A 174 33.07 -3.48 -17.91
N ASP A 175 34.03 -3.51 -16.98
CA ASP A 175 34.77 -4.73 -16.64
C ASP A 175 33.84 -5.74 -15.94
N PRO A 176 33.64 -6.96 -16.50
CA PRO A 176 32.77 -7.98 -15.92
C PRO A 176 33.13 -8.38 -14.47
N GLU A 177 34.40 -8.30 -14.07
CA GLU A 177 34.81 -8.59 -12.69
C GLU A 177 34.38 -7.48 -11.73
N VAL A 178 34.50 -6.21 -12.16
CA VAL A 178 34.07 -5.05 -11.37
C VAL A 178 32.54 -5.00 -11.31
N VAL A 179 31.84 -5.33 -12.39
CA VAL A 179 30.37 -5.42 -12.41
C VAL A 179 29.86 -6.46 -11.39
N LYS A 180 30.51 -7.63 -11.28
CA LYS A 180 30.17 -8.64 -10.26
C LYS A 180 30.39 -8.14 -8.84
N LEU A 181 31.44 -7.34 -8.61
CA LEU A 181 31.65 -6.68 -7.33
C LEU A 181 30.56 -5.65 -7.05
N ASP A 182 30.14 -4.90 -8.06
CA ASP A 182 29.10 -3.88 -7.95
C ASP A 182 27.75 -4.47 -7.54
N GLU A 183 27.36 -5.58 -8.17
CA GLU A 183 26.15 -6.34 -7.81
C GLU A 183 26.19 -6.82 -6.36
N ARG A 184 27.34 -7.35 -5.91
CA ARG A 184 27.53 -7.82 -4.53
C ARG A 184 27.52 -6.67 -3.52
N ILE A 185 28.16 -5.54 -3.84
CA ILE A 185 28.10 -4.34 -3.00
C ILE A 185 26.65 -3.91 -2.83
N ALA A 186 25.90 -3.85 -3.94
CA ALA A 186 24.51 -3.44 -3.92
C ALA A 186 23.63 -4.35 -3.05
N GLU A 187 23.83 -5.67 -3.16
CA GLU A 187 23.13 -6.68 -2.35
C GLU A 187 23.41 -6.50 -0.85
N TYR A 188 24.67 -6.41 -0.45
CA TYR A 188 25.02 -6.31 0.98
C TYR A 188 24.58 -4.97 1.60
N VAL A 189 24.63 -3.87 0.85
CA VAL A 189 24.06 -2.58 1.31
C VAL A 189 22.54 -2.70 1.51
N GLN A 190 21.83 -3.47 0.68
CA GLN A 190 20.41 -3.76 0.91
C GLN A 190 20.20 -4.58 2.20
N PHE A 191 21.08 -5.53 2.52
CA PHE A 191 21.02 -6.25 3.80
C PHE A 191 21.26 -5.33 5.00
N VAL A 192 22.26 -4.44 4.93
CA VAL A 192 22.50 -3.43 5.97
C VAL A 192 21.25 -2.57 6.19
N HIS A 193 20.62 -2.10 5.10
CA HIS A 193 19.38 -1.33 5.19
C HIS A 193 18.27 -2.09 5.91
N LYS A 194 18.03 -3.36 5.51
CA LYS A 194 17.01 -4.22 6.13
C LYS A 194 17.32 -4.52 7.60
N ASN A 195 18.59 -4.72 7.97
CA ASN A 195 18.95 -4.96 9.36
C ASN A 195 18.69 -3.74 10.24
N LEU A 196 18.90 -2.52 9.73
CA LEU A 196 18.56 -1.28 10.42
C LEU A 196 17.06 -1.12 10.62
N GLU A 197 16.26 -1.35 9.59
CA GLU A 197 14.79 -1.27 9.70
C GLU A 197 14.22 -2.26 10.74
N ARG A 198 14.92 -3.39 10.96
CA ARG A 198 14.52 -4.46 11.88
C ARG A 198 15.22 -4.42 13.24
N ASN A 199 16.11 -3.44 13.48
CA ASN A 199 16.96 -3.38 14.69
C ASN A 199 17.75 -4.69 14.96
N GLU A 200 18.24 -5.36 13.92
CA GLU A 200 19.01 -6.60 14.04
C GLU A 200 20.51 -6.32 14.24
N THR A 201 20.91 -5.93 15.46
CA THR A 201 22.27 -5.44 15.78
C THR A 201 23.37 -6.50 15.62
N LYS A 202 23.07 -7.79 15.67
CA LYS A 202 24.09 -8.85 15.48
C LYS A 202 24.52 -9.00 14.02
N ASN A 203 23.60 -8.82 13.08
CA ASN A 203 23.86 -9.05 11.66
C ASN A 203 24.38 -7.78 10.96
N ILE A 204 24.09 -6.60 11.52
CA ILE A 204 24.41 -5.33 10.89
C ILE A 204 25.92 -5.12 10.71
N PHE A 205 26.72 -5.37 11.75
CA PHE A 205 28.17 -5.18 11.69
C PHE A 205 28.84 -6.17 10.75
N TYR A 206 28.36 -7.42 10.70
CA TYR A 206 28.81 -8.41 9.73
C TYR A 206 28.61 -7.88 8.30
N ASN A 207 27.39 -7.41 7.97
CA ASN A 207 27.10 -6.91 6.63
C ASN A 207 27.85 -5.61 6.31
N ILE A 208 28.03 -4.69 7.27
CA ILE A 208 28.87 -3.49 7.11
C ILE A 208 30.31 -3.87 6.78
N SER A 209 30.90 -4.81 7.51
CA SER A 209 32.27 -5.29 7.23
C SER A 209 32.39 -5.93 5.85
N ARG A 210 31.37 -6.68 5.41
CA ARG A 210 31.33 -7.24 4.04
C ARG A 210 31.30 -6.15 2.97
N VAL A 211 30.47 -5.11 3.14
CA VAL A 211 30.45 -3.95 2.22
C VAL A 211 31.82 -3.26 2.18
N LYS A 212 32.45 -3.02 3.34
CA LYS A 212 33.78 -2.38 3.43
C LYS A 212 34.83 -3.14 2.64
N ASN A 213 34.87 -4.46 2.80
CA ASN A 213 35.80 -5.33 2.10
C ASN A 213 35.57 -5.30 0.59
N LEU A 214 34.31 -5.39 0.14
CA LEU A 214 33.97 -5.35 -1.29
C LEU A 214 34.31 -4.01 -1.93
N LEU A 215 34.05 -2.88 -1.25
CA LEU A 215 34.43 -1.54 -1.73
C LEU A 215 35.95 -1.41 -1.87
N THR A 216 36.70 -1.96 -0.91
CA THR A 216 38.16 -1.94 -0.93
C THR A 216 38.73 -2.85 -2.03
N GLU A 217 38.12 -4.01 -2.25
CA GLU A 217 38.48 -4.92 -3.35
C GLU A 217 38.21 -4.27 -4.70
N ARG A 218 37.04 -3.65 -4.87
CA ARG A 218 36.66 -2.90 -6.07
C ARG A 218 37.65 -1.77 -6.37
N ALA A 219 38.03 -0.99 -5.36
CA ALA A 219 38.98 0.11 -5.50
C ALA A 219 40.40 -0.33 -5.93
N LYS A 220 40.76 -1.61 -5.75
CA LYS A 220 42.02 -2.18 -6.26
C LYS A 220 41.94 -2.64 -7.71
N LYS A 221 40.72 -2.87 -8.23
CA LYS A 221 40.47 -3.37 -9.58
C LYS A 221 39.99 -2.28 -10.56
N ALA A 222 39.47 -1.17 -10.05
CA ALA A 222 39.08 0.02 -10.80
C ALA A 222 40.30 0.92 -11.05
#